data_AF-A0A956GLQ5-F1
#
_entry.id   AF-A0A956GLQ5-F1
#
_cell.length_a   1.000
_cell.length_b   1.000
_cell.length_c   1.000
_cell.angle_alpha   90.00
_cell.angle_beta   90.00
_cell.angle_gamma   90.00
#
_symmetry.space_group_name_H-M   'P 1'
#
loop_
_entity.id
_entity.type
_entity.pdbx_description
1 polymer ?
#
loop_
_entity_poly.entity_id
_entity_poly.type
_entity_poly.pdbx_seq_one_letter_code
_entity_poly.pdbx_strand_id
1 'polypeptide(L)'
;MSEFATSPEDEPAATTELPGNPWWDAEPPSPSPSPWWEVPDAAPPTPQLQDDPAAAADRAAAAAQLRGQFDVVPDGYDGARDPNTLTESEYAQMVATYSDIRRGTSDIVLNTQAFHGSLGDQPEAEQAALDATMADFASMMQTEEGRAVVSRLANNTAGDEVDADGNPVHHKTTLQIANDKFATAAVAVPDSREGDRDPRATDGTGVDARIDNYHPGQTLAPPPGADDGWATQERSDVALFHELVHAVHQTEGSFLNQGVGADRLLNEGHGPPLALDEYTTVGLGGYATGVDGVAVSENLYRQARNQIRTGQREGDGEFEDRWRYYPS
;
A
#
# COMPACT_ATOMS: atom_id res chain seq x y z
N MET A 1 -26.85 -34.51 -66.81
CA MET A 1 -25.76 -33.53 -66.84
C MET A 1 -25.92 -32.72 -65.56
N SER A 2 -25.16 -33.09 -64.52
CA SER A 2 -25.16 -32.41 -63.21
C SER A 2 -23.84 -31.67 -63.09
N GLU A 3 -23.92 -30.35 -62.93
CA GLU A 3 -22.79 -29.48 -62.63
C GLU A 3 -22.50 -29.56 -61.13
N PHE A 4 -21.25 -29.90 -60.80
CA PHE A 4 -20.71 -29.82 -59.44
C PHE A 4 -20.18 -28.40 -59.23
N ALA A 5 -20.76 -27.67 -58.27
CA ALA A 5 -20.22 -26.41 -57.78
C ALA A 5 -19.06 -26.71 -56.81
N THR A 6 -17.91 -26.11 -57.07
CA THR A 6 -16.72 -26.13 -56.21
C THR A 6 -16.89 -25.18 -55.03
N SER A 7 -16.54 -25.66 -53.84
CA SER A 7 -16.53 -24.90 -52.57
C SER A 7 -15.43 -23.81 -52.62
N PRO A 8 -15.64 -22.62 -52.03
CA PRO A 8 -14.59 -21.62 -51.89
C PRO A 8 -13.57 -22.07 -50.83
N GLU A 9 -12.30 -21.86 -51.13
CA GLU A 9 -11.15 -22.18 -50.30
C GLU A 9 -11.12 -21.26 -49.05
N ASP A 10 -10.85 -21.86 -47.89
CA ASP A 10 -10.58 -21.17 -46.62
C ASP A 10 -9.29 -20.36 -46.76
N GLU A 11 -9.39 -19.03 -46.72
CA GLU A 11 -8.22 -18.18 -46.50
C GLU A 11 -7.84 -18.21 -45.01
N PRO A 12 -6.56 -18.45 -44.67
CA PRO A 12 -6.11 -18.38 -43.28
C PRO A 12 -6.21 -16.94 -42.77
N ALA A 13 -6.85 -16.78 -41.61
CA ALA A 13 -6.94 -15.50 -40.92
C ALA A 13 -5.54 -14.91 -40.73
N ALA A 14 -5.33 -13.69 -41.21
CA ALA A 14 -4.12 -12.94 -40.97
C ALA A 14 -3.94 -12.74 -39.46
N THR A 15 -2.88 -13.32 -38.89
CA THR A 15 -2.41 -12.98 -37.55
C THR A 15 -1.81 -11.59 -37.63
N THR A 16 -2.60 -10.58 -37.24
CA THR A 16 -2.09 -9.24 -36.96
C THR A 16 -1.21 -9.36 -35.71
N GLU A 17 0.10 -9.50 -35.89
CA GLU A 17 1.05 -9.26 -34.80
C GLU A 17 0.85 -7.82 -34.35
N LEU A 18 0.38 -7.64 -33.11
CA LEU A 18 0.38 -6.34 -32.48
C LEU A 18 1.84 -5.85 -32.45
N PRO A 19 2.12 -4.60 -32.82
CA PRO A 19 3.47 -4.07 -32.75
C PRO A 19 4.01 -4.24 -31.31
N GLY A 20 5.19 -4.85 -31.19
CA GLY A 20 5.86 -5.04 -29.90
C GLY A 20 5.88 -3.73 -29.14
N ASN A 21 5.25 -3.71 -27.97
CA ASN A 21 5.15 -2.52 -27.16
C ASN A 21 6.53 -2.29 -26.49
N PRO A 22 7.24 -1.19 -26.81
CA PRO A 22 8.65 -1.00 -26.44
C PRO A 22 8.91 -0.89 -24.94
N TRP A 23 7.85 -0.88 -24.12
CA TRP A 23 7.93 -0.86 -22.65
C TRP A 23 8.20 -2.24 -22.03
N TRP A 24 7.99 -3.34 -22.75
CA TRP A 24 8.14 -4.70 -22.18
C TRP A 24 9.53 -5.33 -22.37
N ASP A 25 10.30 -4.89 -23.38
CA ASP A 25 11.61 -5.46 -23.72
C ASP A 25 12.80 -4.68 -23.09
N ALA A 26 12.53 -3.60 -22.36
CA ALA A 26 13.57 -2.85 -21.66
C ALA A 26 13.84 -3.50 -20.31
N GLU A 27 15.11 -3.84 -20.02
CA GLU A 27 15.52 -4.14 -18.65
C GLU A 27 15.12 -2.95 -17.76
N PRO A 28 14.37 -3.18 -16.66
CA PRO A 28 13.98 -2.09 -15.79
C PRO A 28 15.25 -1.41 -15.28
N PRO A 29 15.32 -0.07 -15.28
CA PRO A 29 16.46 0.63 -14.71
C PRO A 29 16.61 0.17 -13.26
N SER A 30 17.84 -0.16 -12.83
CA SER A 30 18.11 -0.31 -11.40
C SER A 30 17.66 0.97 -10.70
N PRO A 31 16.64 0.92 -9.82
CA PRO A 31 16.27 2.11 -9.08
C PRO A 31 17.49 2.52 -8.26
N SER A 32 17.97 3.74 -8.48
CA SER A 32 18.78 4.40 -7.47
C SER A 32 17.77 4.85 -6.43
N PRO A 33 17.69 4.22 -5.24
CA PRO A 33 16.76 4.69 -4.22
C PRO A 33 17.21 6.10 -3.85
N SER A 34 16.45 7.11 -4.26
CA SER A 34 16.44 8.35 -3.48
C SER A 34 16.06 7.92 -2.07
N PRO A 35 16.83 8.31 -1.05
CA PRO A 35 16.49 7.93 0.30
C PRO A 35 15.05 8.34 0.57
N TRP A 36 14.22 7.44 1.08
CA TRP A 36 12.83 7.72 1.47
C TRP A 36 12.69 8.90 2.46
N TRP A 37 13.79 9.37 3.07
CA TRP A 37 13.85 10.58 3.88
C TRP A 37 14.03 11.88 3.07
N GLU A 38 14.45 11.81 1.80
CA GLU A 38 14.38 12.91 0.83
C GLU A 38 12.95 13.03 0.27
N VAL A 39 12.00 13.28 1.17
CA VAL A 39 10.74 13.91 0.77
C VAL A 39 11.12 15.32 0.30
N PRO A 40 10.73 15.77 -0.91
CA PRO A 40 10.99 17.14 -1.37
C PRO A 40 10.44 18.11 -0.33
N ASP A 41 11.35 18.85 0.33
CA ASP A 41 11.05 19.76 1.44
C ASP A 41 10.00 19.20 2.41
N ALA A 42 10.34 18.12 3.14
CA ALA A 42 9.65 17.85 4.40
C ALA A 42 9.68 19.16 5.20
N ALA A 43 8.51 19.79 5.34
CA ALA A 43 8.37 20.99 6.14
C ALA A 43 9.09 20.75 7.47
N PRO A 44 9.89 21.73 7.96
CA PRO A 44 10.61 21.55 9.21
C PRO A 44 9.62 21.02 10.25
N PRO A 45 10.03 20.06 11.10
CA PRO A 45 9.15 19.42 12.05
C PRO A 45 8.28 20.48 12.71
N THR A 46 6.96 20.24 12.65
CA THR A 46 5.89 21.07 13.21
C THR A 46 6.38 21.70 14.51
N PRO A 47 6.18 23.02 14.72
CA PRO A 47 6.84 23.79 15.77
C PRO A 47 6.79 23.06 17.11
N GLN A 48 7.97 22.66 17.58
CA GLN A 48 8.29 22.16 18.91
C GLN A 48 7.08 21.62 19.70
N LEU A 49 6.81 20.31 19.53
CA LEU A 49 6.25 19.45 20.58
C LEU A 49 7.20 19.39 21.80
N GLN A 50 7.65 20.55 22.29
CA GLN A 50 8.30 20.68 23.58
C GLN A 50 7.16 20.78 24.59
N ASP A 51 7.01 19.71 25.38
CA ASP A 51 6.27 19.64 26.65
C ASP A 51 4.80 19.14 26.63
N ASP A 52 4.38 18.28 25.69
CA ASP A 52 3.22 17.41 25.97
C ASP A 52 3.69 16.12 26.68
N PRO A 53 3.51 16.00 28.02
CA PRO A 53 3.91 14.80 28.74
C PRO A 53 3.15 13.55 28.29
N ALA A 54 1.93 13.69 27.77
CA ALA A 54 1.19 12.56 27.21
C ALA A 54 1.84 12.08 25.91
N ALA A 55 2.26 13.00 25.03
CA ALA A 55 3.04 12.67 23.84
C ALA A 55 4.34 11.95 24.17
N ALA A 56 5.10 12.46 25.14
CA ALA A 56 6.37 11.86 25.54
C ALA A 56 6.17 10.45 26.13
N ALA A 57 5.14 10.26 26.96
CA ALA A 57 4.80 8.95 27.53
C ALA A 57 4.39 7.95 26.44
N ASP A 58 3.57 8.39 25.49
CA ASP A 58 3.13 7.55 24.37
C ASP A 58 4.31 7.18 23.45
N ARG A 59 5.20 8.13 23.13
CA ARG A 59 6.43 7.86 22.37
C ARG A 59 7.36 6.88 23.08
N ALA A 60 7.48 6.96 24.40
CA ALA A 60 8.22 5.96 25.17
C ALA A 60 7.58 4.56 25.07
N ALA A 61 6.25 4.47 25.10
CA ALA A 61 5.52 3.22 24.90
C ALA A 61 5.65 2.68 23.47
N ALA A 62 5.60 3.55 22.46
CA ALA A 62 5.84 3.21 21.06
C ALA A 62 7.26 2.66 20.86
N ALA A 63 8.27 3.35 21.40
CA ALA A 63 9.65 2.89 21.37
C ALA A 63 9.84 1.54 22.05
N ALA A 64 9.09 1.25 23.13
CA ALA A 64 9.12 -0.06 23.78
C ALA A 64 8.45 -1.16 22.95
N GLN A 65 7.36 -0.86 22.23
CA GLN A 65 6.64 -1.81 21.38
C GLN A 65 7.41 -2.13 20.08
N LEU A 66 8.08 -1.14 19.50
CA LEU A 66 8.91 -1.30 18.30
C LEU A 66 10.29 -1.90 18.65
N ARG A 67 10.66 -1.90 19.93
CA ARG A 67 11.93 -2.47 20.39
C ARG A 67 12.02 -3.95 20.02
N GLY A 68 13.08 -4.33 19.33
CA GLY A 68 13.33 -5.70 18.90
C GLY A 68 12.75 -6.06 17.54
N GLN A 69 12.06 -5.12 16.87
CA GLN A 69 11.68 -5.26 15.46
C GLN A 69 12.72 -4.66 14.50
N PHE A 70 13.62 -3.82 15.03
CA PHE A 70 14.60 -3.06 14.27
C PHE A 70 16.01 -3.29 14.78
N ASP A 71 16.96 -3.27 13.86
CA ASP A 71 18.38 -3.21 14.15
C ASP A 71 18.81 -1.74 14.12
N VAL A 72 18.95 -1.11 15.29
CA VAL A 72 19.29 0.31 15.39
C VAL A 72 20.81 0.50 15.43
N VAL A 73 21.33 1.26 14.46
CA VAL A 73 22.75 1.59 14.30
C VAL A 73 23.00 3.09 14.51
N PRO A 74 24.24 3.55 14.76
CA PRO A 74 24.53 4.97 14.86
C PRO A 74 24.25 5.75 13.56
N ASP A 75 23.94 7.05 13.65
CA ASP A 75 23.64 7.92 12.48
C ASP A 75 24.73 7.98 11.40
N GLY A 76 25.97 7.67 11.74
CA GLY A 76 27.10 7.63 10.81
C GLY A 76 27.48 6.23 10.32
N TYR A 77 26.61 5.23 10.51
CA TYR A 77 26.89 3.84 10.11
C TYR A 77 26.97 3.71 8.58
N ASP A 78 28.10 3.20 8.07
CA ASP A 78 28.43 3.05 6.65
C ASP A 78 28.38 1.60 6.14
N GLY A 79 27.98 0.66 7.02
CA GLY A 79 27.86 -0.75 6.66
C GLY A 79 26.58 -1.06 5.88
N ALA A 80 26.51 -2.29 5.37
CA ALA A 80 25.29 -2.80 4.75
C ALA A 80 24.13 -2.78 5.76
N ARG A 81 22.94 -2.41 5.28
CA ARG A 81 21.71 -2.31 6.06
C ARG A 81 20.72 -3.35 5.54
N ASP A 82 20.24 -4.21 6.43
CA ASP A 82 19.06 -5.04 6.15
C ASP A 82 17.82 -4.11 6.13
N PRO A 83 16.66 -4.50 5.54
CA PRO A 83 15.51 -3.58 5.38
C PRO A 83 15.00 -2.93 6.68
N ASN A 84 15.15 -3.63 7.80
CA ASN A 84 14.75 -3.20 9.15
C ASN A 84 15.91 -2.58 9.96
N THR A 85 17.07 -2.34 9.35
CA THR A 85 18.18 -1.62 9.98
C THR A 85 17.94 -0.12 9.85
N LEU A 86 17.89 0.60 10.98
CA LEU A 86 17.65 2.05 11.04
C LEU A 86 18.77 2.77 11.79
N THR A 87 19.07 4.00 11.42
CA THR A 87 19.86 4.88 12.28
C THR A 87 19.08 5.28 13.53
N GLU A 88 19.76 5.83 14.54
CA GLU A 88 19.12 6.36 15.75
C GLU A 88 18.09 7.44 15.42
N SER A 89 18.43 8.35 14.51
CA SER A 89 17.53 9.42 14.04
C SER A 89 16.32 8.89 13.27
N GLU A 90 16.52 7.96 12.34
CA GLU A 90 15.42 7.33 11.59
C GLU A 90 14.48 6.54 12.52
N TYR A 91 15.04 5.80 13.48
CA TYR A 91 14.25 5.08 14.49
C TYR A 91 13.42 6.05 15.34
N ALA A 92 14.00 7.18 15.76
CA ALA A 92 13.27 8.20 16.53
C ALA A 92 12.12 8.83 15.72
N GLN A 93 12.31 9.09 14.42
CA GLN A 93 11.27 9.60 13.54
C GLN A 93 10.15 8.58 13.37
N MET A 94 10.48 7.32 13.15
CA MET A 94 9.50 6.23 13.06
C MET A 94 8.68 6.07 14.34
N VAL A 95 9.33 6.12 15.52
CA VAL A 95 8.64 6.11 16.83
C VAL A 95 7.64 7.27 16.93
N ALA A 96 8.02 8.46 16.45
CA ALA A 96 7.14 9.61 16.43
C ALA A 96 5.92 9.36 15.52
N THR A 97 6.14 8.96 14.26
CA THR A 97 5.05 8.65 13.31
C THR A 97 4.10 7.58 13.86
N TYR A 98 4.64 6.49 14.43
CA TYR A 98 3.84 5.43 15.03
C TYR A 98 2.98 5.92 16.21
N SER A 99 3.57 6.75 17.08
CA SER A 99 2.86 7.39 18.19
C SER A 99 1.78 8.35 17.71
N ASP A 100 2.08 9.16 16.68
CA ASP A 100 1.16 10.15 16.15
C ASP A 100 -0.05 9.48 15.47
N ILE A 101 0.14 8.34 14.79
CA ILE A 101 -0.96 7.49 14.27
C ILE A 101 -1.82 6.96 15.43
N ARG A 102 -1.20 6.33 16.44
CA ARG A 102 -1.93 5.75 17.57
C ARG A 102 -2.76 6.79 18.33
N ARG A 103 -2.28 8.03 18.41
CA ARG A 103 -2.93 9.14 19.10
C ARG A 103 -3.93 9.90 18.24
N GLY A 104 -4.02 9.60 16.94
CA GLY A 104 -4.86 10.31 15.99
C GLY A 104 -4.39 11.74 15.70
N THR A 105 -3.09 12.01 15.81
CA THR A 105 -2.49 13.31 15.48
C THR A 105 -1.81 13.31 14.10
N SER A 106 -1.79 12.19 13.39
CA SER A 106 -1.37 12.09 11.99
C SER A 106 -2.52 12.33 11.00
N ASP A 107 -2.20 12.29 9.71
CA ASP A 107 -3.19 12.27 8.63
C ASP A 107 -3.82 10.89 8.35
N ILE A 108 -3.23 9.83 8.90
CA ILE A 108 -3.87 8.51 9.00
C ILE A 108 -4.84 8.53 10.19
N VAL A 109 -6.10 8.19 9.94
CA VAL A 109 -7.19 8.18 10.93
C VAL A 109 -7.69 6.77 11.12
N LEU A 110 -7.58 6.25 12.35
CA LEU A 110 -8.13 4.94 12.72
C LEU A 110 -9.60 5.11 13.13
N ASN A 111 -10.53 4.52 12.38
CA ASN A 111 -11.96 4.64 12.62
C ASN A 111 -12.56 3.29 13.00
N THR A 112 -13.07 3.19 14.24
CA THR A 112 -13.73 1.99 14.78
C THR A 112 -15.25 2.07 14.72
N GLN A 113 -15.86 3.09 14.09
CA GLN A 113 -17.32 3.19 14.03
C GLN A 113 -17.97 1.99 13.33
N ALA A 114 -17.35 1.46 12.28
CA ALA A 114 -17.80 0.25 11.59
C ALA A 114 -17.80 -0.99 12.51
N PHE A 115 -16.98 -0.99 13.56
CA PHE A 115 -16.89 -2.03 14.57
C PHE A 115 -18.19 -2.14 15.41
N HIS A 116 -18.80 -1.01 15.77
CA HIS A 116 -19.98 -0.97 16.66
C HIS A 116 -21.28 -1.41 15.97
N GLY A 117 -21.36 -1.27 14.64
CA GLY A 117 -22.60 -1.52 13.88
C GLY A 117 -23.06 -2.98 13.83
N SER A 118 -22.14 -3.93 13.94
CA SER A 118 -22.41 -5.35 13.68
C SER A 118 -22.44 -6.24 14.95
N LEU A 119 -21.80 -5.81 16.04
CA LEU A 119 -21.56 -6.66 17.21
C LEU A 119 -21.92 -6.03 18.57
N GLY A 120 -22.45 -4.80 18.56
CA GLY A 120 -22.69 -3.99 19.76
C GLY A 120 -21.39 -3.43 20.36
N ASP A 121 -21.49 -2.72 21.48
CA ASP A 121 -20.32 -2.14 22.16
C ASP A 121 -19.46 -3.25 22.78
N GLN A 122 -18.31 -3.53 22.16
CA GLN A 122 -17.31 -4.49 22.64
C GLN A 122 -15.95 -3.81 22.80
N PRO A 123 -15.74 -3.03 23.87
CA PRO A 123 -14.53 -2.21 24.03
C PRO A 123 -13.23 -3.02 24.06
N GLU A 124 -13.27 -4.24 24.60
CA GLU A 124 -12.09 -5.13 24.60
C GLU A 124 -11.73 -5.60 23.19
N ALA A 125 -12.73 -5.91 22.37
CA ALA A 125 -12.51 -6.34 21.00
C ALA A 125 -12.09 -5.16 20.11
N GLU A 126 -12.64 -3.97 20.35
CA GLU A 126 -12.24 -2.73 19.69
C GLU A 126 -10.77 -2.40 19.98
N GLN A 127 -10.36 -2.46 21.26
CA GLN A 127 -8.97 -2.25 21.64
C GLN A 127 -8.05 -3.31 21.02
N ALA A 128 -8.45 -4.59 21.01
CA ALA A 128 -7.67 -5.65 20.38
C ALA A 128 -7.49 -5.43 18.87
N ALA A 129 -8.51 -4.90 18.19
CA ALA A 129 -8.43 -4.54 16.78
C ALA A 129 -7.49 -3.35 16.55
N LEU A 130 -7.56 -2.31 17.40
CA LEU A 130 -6.60 -1.19 17.35
C LEU A 130 -5.17 -1.67 17.59
N ASP A 131 -4.94 -2.53 18.58
CA ASP A 131 -3.62 -3.09 18.89
C ASP A 131 -3.08 -3.91 17.70
N ALA A 132 -3.94 -4.70 17.05
CA ALA A 132 -3.59 -5.49 15.87
C ALA A 132 -3.30 -4.60 14.65
N THR A 133 -4.09 -3.54 14.42
CA THR A 133 -3.84 -2.54 13.37
C THR A 133 -2.47 -1.89 13.58
N MET A 134 -2.16 -1.49 14.81
CA MET A 134 -0.87 -0.90 15.13
C MET A 134 0.28 -1.91 14.98
N ALA A 135 0.06 -3.19 15.27
CA ALA A 135 1.05 -4.23 15.00
C ALA A 135 1.33 -4.39 13.48
N ASP A 136 0.33 -4.21 12.63
CA ASP A 136 0.52 -4.22 11.17
C ASP A 136 1.27 -2.98 10.68
N PHE A 137 1.00 -1.79 11.22
CA PHE A 137 1.83 -0.60 10.98
C PHE A 137 3.29 -0.82 11.40
N ALA A 138 3.53 -1.40 12.58
CA ALA A 138 4.88 -1.74 13.02
C ALA A 138 5.60 -2.68 12.04
N SER A 139 4.88 -3.68 11.53
CA SER A 139 5.38 -4.65 10.56
C SER A 139 5.71 -4.02 9.21
N MET A 140 4.86 -3.13 8.71
CA MET A 140 5.11 -2.37 7.49
C MET A 140 6.36 -1.51 7.64
N MET A 141 6.49 -0.77 8.75
CA MET A 141 7.63 0.11 9.01
C MET A 141 8.99 -0.63 9.12
N GLN A 142 9.03 -1.96 9.26
CA GLN A 142 10.28 -2.73 9.17
C GLN A 142 10.89 -2.76 7.75
N THR A 143 10.15 -2.36 6.73
CA THR A 143 10.63 -2.29 5.34
C THR A 143 10.77 -0.84 4.87
N GLU A 144 11.60 -0.60 3.85
CA GLU A 144 11.76 0.73 3.29
C GLU A 144 10.47 1.21 2.60
N GLU A 145 9.83 0.32 1.86
CA GLU A 145 8.58 0.54 1.15
C GLU A 145 7.45 0.88 2.13
N GLY A 146 7.32 0.10 3.21
CA GLY A 146 6.33 0.35 4.25
C GLY A 146 6.56 1.66 4.99
N ARG A 147 7.82 2.05 5.27
CA ARG A 147 8.11 3.38 5.82
C ARG A 147 7.75 4.48 4.84
N ALA A 148 8.10 4.33 3.56
CA ALA A 148 7.79 5.32 2.53
C ALA A 148 6.28 5.57 2.41
N VAL A 149 5.47 4.50 2.33
CA VAL A 149 3.99 4.61 2.28
C VAL A 149 3.45 5.26 3.55
N VAL A 150 3.83 4.75 4.73
CA VAL A 150 3.26 5.25 5.99
C VAL A 150 3.68 6.69 6.27
N SER A 151 4.93 7.06 6.00
CA SER A 151 5.40 8.44 6.19
C SER A 151 4.71 9.43 5.25
N ARG A 152 4.48 9.06 3.98
CA ARG A 152 3.71 9.89 3.03
C ARG A 152 2.30 10.14 3.52
N LEU A 153 1.61 9.08 3.96
CA LEU A 153 0.21 9.19 4.40
C LEU A 153 0.05 9.80 5.78
N ALA A 154 1.05 9.71 6.67
CA ALA A 154 0.96 10.24 8.03
C ALA A 154 1.14 11.77 8.11
N ASN A 155 1.78 12.37 7.10
CA ASN A 155 1.97 13.82 6.95
C ASN A 155 1.73 14.20 5.47
N ASN A 156 0.48 14.05 5.05
CA ASN A 156 0.03 14.06 3.67
C ASN A 156 -0.45 15.45 3.25
N THR A 157 0.49 16.32 2.90
CA THR A 157 0.18 17.66 2.41
C THR A 157 -0.28 17.63 0.95
N ALA A 158 -1.32 18.39 0.62
CA ALA A 158 -1.85 18.58 -0.73
C ALA A 158 -0.93 19.47 -1.59
N GLY A 159 0.34 19.08 -1.74
CA GLY A 159 1.37 19.83 -2.45
C GLY A 159 1.61 21.23 -1.85
N ASP A 160 1.58 22.26 -2.72
CA ASP A 160 1.80 23.67 -2.35
C ASP A 160 0.52 24.37 -1.83
N GLU A 161 -0.58 23.64 -1.64
CA GLU A 161 -1.81 24.23 -1.14
C GLU A 161 -1.68 24.66 0.33
N VAL A 162 -2.15 25.88 0.60
CA VAL A 162 -2.22 26.43 1.96
C VAL A 162 -3.63 26.93 2.27
N ASP A 163 -4.03 26.80 3.53
CA ASP A 163 -5.30 27.30 4.04
C ASP A 163 -5.32 28.84 4.17
N ALA A 164 -6.42 29.40 4.68
CA ALA A 164 -6.58 30.84 4.84
C ALA A 164 -5.58 31.47 5.84
N ASP A 165 -5.01 30.66 6.73
CA ASP A 165 -4.03 31.05 7.72
C ASP A 165 -2.58 30.81 7.25
N GLY A 166 -2.41 30.24 6.05
CA GLY A 166 -1.11 29.94 5.44
C GLY A 166 -0.49 28.62 5.89
N ASN A 167 -1.26 27.73 6.53
CA ASN A 167 -0.80 26.39 6.88
C ASN A 167 -0.99 25.44 5.68
N PRO A 168 -0.12 24.42 5.50
CA PRO A 168 -0.34 23.40 4.49
C PRO A 168 -1.73 22.77 4.61
N VAL A 169 -2.39 22.53 3.48
CA VAL A 169 -3.61 21.72 3.42
C VAL A 169 -3.20 20.25 3.48
N HIS A 170 -3.90 19.45 4.28
CA HIS A 170 -3.62 18.02 4.44
C HIS A 170 -4.78 17.18 3.91
N HIS A 171 -4.46 16.11 3.20
CA HIS A 171 -5.39 15.03 2.87
C HIS A 171 -5.36 13.98 3.98
N LYS A 172 -6.50 13.34 4.24
CA LYS A 172 -6.63 12.28 5.26
C LYS A 172 -6.72 10.90 4.62
N THR A 173 -6.23 9.90 5.33
CA THR A 173 -6.47 8.49 5.01
C THR A 173 -7.21 7.83 6.17
N THR A 174 -8.49 7.54 5.98
CA THR A 174 -9.33 6.94 7.03
C THR A 174 -9.38 5.43 6.90
N LEU A 175 -8.88 4.71 7.89
CA LEU A 175 -8.95 3.25 7.97
C LEU A 175 -10.19 2.81 8.74
N GLN A 176 -11.19 2.27 8.05
CA GLN A 176 -12.41 1.72 8.66
C GLN A 176 -12.13 0.29 9.15
N ILE A 177 -11.92 0.17 10.46
CA ILE A 177 -11.60 -1.10 11.12
C ILE A 177 -12.90 -1.88 11.33
N ALA A 178 -12.96 -3.08 10.74
CA ALA A 178 -14.10 -3.99 10.78
C ALA A 178 -13.77 -5.30 11.53
N ASN A 179 -14.80 -5.94 12.07
CA ASN A 179 -14.69 -7.18 12.85
C ASN A 179 -15.64 -8.30 12.37
N ASP A 180 -16.30 -8.11 11.24
CA ASP A 180 -17.09 -9.18 10.67
C ASP A 180 -16.16 -10.20 9.99
N LYS A 181 -16.13 -11.41 10.55
CA LYS A 181 -15.42 -12.58 10.00
C LYS A 181 -15.95 -13.05 8.63
N PHE A 182 -16.84 -12.27 8.02
CA PHE A 182 -17.56 -12.57 6.79
C PHE A 182 -17.46 -11.46 5.74
N ALA A 183 -16.74 -10.37 6.05
CA ALA A 183 -16.57 -9.28 5.10
C ALA A 183 -15.62 -9.67 3.96
N THR A 184 -15.84 -8.97 2.85
CA THR A 184 -14.98 -8.95 1.68
C THR A 184 -13.60 -8.36 2.03
N ALA A 185 -12.62 -8.55 1.14
CA ALA A 185 -11.30 -7.93 1.29
C ALA A 185 -11.41 -6.41 1.56
N ALA A 186 -10.40 -5.85 2.23
CA ALA A 186 -10.27 -4.41 2.40
C ALA A 186 -10.19 -3.74 1.03
N VAL A 187 -10.75 -2.54 0.87
CA VAL A 187 -10.71 -1.80 -0.39
C VAL A 187 -10.53 -0.31 -0.11
N ALA A 188 -9.51 0.29 -0.72
CA ALA A 188 -9.30 1.73 -0.72
C ALA A 188 -10.20 2.42 -1.75
N VAL A 189 -10.95 3.41 -1.29
CA VAL A 189 -11.87 4.23 -2.09
C VAL A 189 -11.66 5.71 -1.78
N PRO A 190 -11.87 6.62 -2.73
CA PRO A 190 -11.87 8.05 -2.42
C PRO A 190 -12.96 8.38 -1.39
N ASP A 191 -12.61 9.18 -0.37
CA ASP A 191 -13.55 9.67 0.64
C ASP A 191 -14.32 10.90 0.13
N SER A 192 -14.95 10.74 -1.02
CA SER A 192 -15.76 11.76 -1.68
C SER A 192 -17.20 11.28 -1.84
N ARG A 193 -18.13 12.23 -2.04
CA ARG A 193 -19.52 11.89 -2.41
C ARG A 193 -19.61 11.21 -3.78
N GLU A 194 -18.58 11.35 -4.61
CA GLU A 194 -18.51 10.79 -5.95
C GLU A 194 -17.82 9.41 -5.96
N GLY A 195 -17.29 8.97 -4.80
CA GLY A 195 -16.55 7.72 -4.63
C GLY A 195 -15.36 7.66 -5.58
N ASP A 196 -15.11 6.48 -6.16
CA ASP A 196 -14.03 6.21 -7.11
C ASP A 196 -13.98 7.19 -8.28
N ARG A 197 -15.06 7.92 -8.58
CA ARG A 197 -15.15 8.82 -9.74
C ARG A 197 -14.69 10.25 -9.48
N ASP A 198 -14.17 10.56 -8.30
CA ASP A 198 -13.65 11.90 -8.04
C ASP A 198 -12.47 12.20 -8.98
N PRO A 199 -12.58 13.17 -9.91
CA PRO A 199 -11.53 13.44 -10.88
C PRO A 199 -10.21 13.85 -10.22
N ARG A 200 -10.28 14.43 -9.02
CA ARG A 200 -9.10 14.86 -8.26
C ARG A 200 -8.19 13.71 -7.85
N ALA A 201 -8.73 12.50 -7.72
CA ALA A 201 -7.92 11.30 -7.49
C ALA A 201 -7.00 10.97 -8.68
N THR A 202 -7.20 11.59 -9.86
CA THR A 202 -6.50 11.25 -11.10
C THR A 202 -5.84 12.43 -11.83
N ASP A 203 -6.05 13.66 -11.36
CA ASP A 203 -5.59 14.88 -12.03
C ASP A 203 -4.36 15.55 -11.39
N GLY A 204 -3.74 14.88 -10.41
CA GLY A 204 -2.60 15.35 -9.64
C GLY A 204 -2.94 16.25 -8.44
N THR A 205 -4.22 16.53 -8.19
CA THR A 205 -4.67 17.33 -7.03
C THR A 205 -4.77 16.49 -5.76
N GLY A 206 -5.29 15.27 -5.91
CA GLY A 206 -5.52 14.34 -4.82
C GLY A 206 -6.78 14.60 -4.02
N VAL A 207 -7.17 13.58 -3.25
CA VAL A 207 -8.36 13.58 -2.38
C VAL A 207 -8.10 12.79 -1.12
N ASP A 208 -8.88 13.06 -0.06
CA ASP A 208 -8.98 12.15 1.08
C ASP A 208 -9.28 10.72 0.61
N ALA A 209 -8.59 9.75 1.22
CA ALA A 209 -8.77 8.33 0.96
C ALA A 209 -9.46 7.65 2.14
N ARG A 210 -10.20 6.59 1.87
CA ARG A 210 -10.82 5.73 2.89
C ARG A 210 -10.57 4.27 2.55
N ILE A 211 -10.07 3.49 3.51
CA ILE A 211 -9.95 2.05 3.38
C ILE A 211 -11.13 1.42 4.12
N ASP A 212 -12.03 0.79 3.37
CA ASP A 212 -13.21 0.12 3.90
C ASP A 212 -12.90 -1.35 4.27
N ASN A 213 -13.58 -1.86 5.31
CA ASN A 213 -13.54 -3.26 5.73
C ASN A 213 -12.14 -3.83 6.03
N TYR A 214 -11.29 -3.06 6.73
CA TYR A 214 -9.99 -3.59 7.13
C TYR A 214 -10.11 -4.49 8.37
N HIS A 215 -9.54 -5.69 8.27
CA HIS A 215 -9.56 -6.72 9.32
C HIS A 215 -8.17 -6.96 9.91
N PRO A 216 -7.80 -6.23 10.98
CA PRO A 216 -6.46 -6.33 11.53
C PRO A 216 -6.18 -7.71 12.15
N GLY A 217 -4.96 -8.20 11.96
CA GLY A 217 -4.49 -9.46 12.52
C GLY A 217 -5.11 -10.74 11.93
N GLN A 218 -5.95 -10.63 10.89
CA GLN A 218 -6.53 -11.77 10.20
C GLN A 218 -5.78 -12.05 8.90
N THR A 219 -5.29 -13.28 8.73
CA THR A 219 -4.89 -13.75 7.40
C THR A 219 -6.16 -13.98 6.59
N LEU A 220 -6.23 -13.42 5.38
CA LEU A 220 -7.36 -13.69 4.49
C LEU A 220 -7.38 -15.18 4.19
N ALA A 221 -8.54 -15.80 4.41
CA ALA A 221 -8.70 -17.19 4.03
C ALA A 221 -8.66 -17.26 2.50
N PRO A 222 -7.90 -18.21 1.92
CA PRO A 222 -7.91 -18.39 0.48
C PRO A 222 -9.34 -18.62 -0.01
N PRO A 223 -9.74 -18.08 -1.17
CA PRO A 223 -11.07 -18.33 -1.71
C PRO A 223 -11.30 -19.84 -1.87
N PRO A 224 -12.53 -20.36 -1.67
CA PRO A 224 -12.79 -21.79 -1.80
C PRO A 224 -12.34 -22.35 -3.17
N GLY A 225 -11.41 -23.29 -3.16
CA GLY A 225 -10.84 -23.89 -4.38
C GLY A 225 -9.57 -23.22 -4.91
N ALA A 226 -9.06 -22.20 -4.21
CA ALA A 226 -7.69 -21.73 -4.37
C ALA A 226 -6.75 -22.77 -3.75
N ASP A 227 -6.18 -23.62 -4.60
CA ASP A 227 -5.16 -24.62 -4.23
C ASP A 227 -3.74 -24.01 -4.19
N ASP A 228 -3.63 -22.70 -4.40
CA ASP A 228 -2.40 -21.96 -4.64
C ASP A 228 -1.89 -21.20 -3.39
N GLY A 229 -0.60 -21.36 -3.12
CA GLY A 229 0.04 -20.94 -1.87
C GLY A 229 0.00 -19.44 -1.59
N TRP A 230 -0.24 -18.58 -2.59
CA TRP A 230 -0.26 -17.12 -2.38
C TRP A 230 -1.46 -16.65 -1.57
N ALA A 231 -2.64 -17.23 -1.78
CA ALA A 231 -3.85 -16.83 -1.07
C ALA A 231 -3.79 -17.26 0.41
N THR A 232 -3.00 -18.29 0.74
CA THR A 232 -2.68 -18.65 2.13
C THR A 232 -1.65 -17.74 2.80
N GLN A 233 -1.03 -16.82 2.06
CA GLN A 233 0.01 -15.90 2.52
C GLN A 233 -0.46 -14.44 2.61
N GLU A 234 -1.75 -14.14 2.44
CA GLU A 234 -2.27 -12.78 2.61
C GLU A 234 -2.41 -12.42 4.09
N ARG A 235 -1.27 -12.10 4.72
CA ARG A 235 -1.24 -11.49 6.05
C ARG A 235 -1.88 -10.11 6.01
N SER A 236 -2.51 -9.73 7.13
CA SER A 236 -3.22 -8.46 7.26
C SER A 236 -2.34 -7.23 7.02
N ASP A 237 -1.04 -7.27 7.33
CA ASP A 237 -0.12 -6.18 7.02
C ASP A 237 0.18 -6.04 5.53
N VAL A 238 0.18 -7.14 4.78
CA VAL A 238 0.34 -7.12 3.32
C VAL A 238 -0.92 -6.60 2.64
N ALA A 239 -2.10 -7.05 3.08
CA ALA A 239 -3.37 -6.52 2.60
C ALA A 239 -3.51 -5.03 2.93
N LEU A 240 -3.15 -4.61 4.15
CA LEU A 240 -3.16 -3.19 4.51
C LEU A 240 -2.17 -2.39 3.67
N PHE A 241 -0.95 -2.90 3.44
CA PHE A 241 0.03 -2.23 2.60
C PHE A 241 -0.50 -1.99 1.19
N HIS A 242 -1.15 -3.00 0.59
CA HIS A 242 -1.79 -2.89 -0.72
C HIS A 242 -2.79 -1.72 -0.75
N GLU A 243 -3.73 -1.68 0.19
CA GLU A 243 -4.74 -0.62 0.25
C GLU A 243 -4.13 0.77 0.54
N LEU A 244 -3.03 0.83 1.29
CA LEU A 244 -2.35 2.10 1.54
C LEU A 244 -1.60 2.61 0.29
N VAL A 245 -1.12 1.74 -0.60
CA VAL A 245 -0.55 2.17 -1.89
C VAL A 245 -1.65 2.79 -2.77
N HIS A 246 -2.84 2.19 -2.80
CA HIS A 246 -4.00 2.82 -3.43
C HIS A 246 -4.32 4.18 -2.80
N ALA A 247 -4.31 4.28 -1.47
CA ALA A 247 -4.53 5.55 -0.76
C ALA A 247 -3.47 6.61 -1.12
N VAL A 248 -2.19 6.25 -1.23
CA VAL A 248 -1.13 7.15 -1.72
C VAL A 248 -1.51 7.71 -3.09
N HIS A 249 -1.85 6.82 -4.04
CA HIS A 249 -2.25 7.25 -5.37
C HIS A 249 -3.49 8.16 -5.38
N GLN A 250 -4.51 7.87 -4.58
CA GLN A 250 -5.71 8.70 -4.45
C GLN A 250 -5.38 10.09 -3.88
N THR A 251 -4.57 10.15 -2.83
CA THR A 251 -4.22 11.40 -2.15
C THR A 251 -3.20 12.25 -2.90
N GLU A 252 -2.41 11.66 -3.79
CA GLU A 252 -1.49 12.38 -4.69
C GLU A 252 -2.14 12.70 -6.04
N GLY A 253 -3.38 12.26 -6.27
CA GLY A 253 -4.08 12.47 -7.54
C GLY A 253 -3.48 11.68 -8.70
N SER A 254 -2.73 10.61 -8.42
CA SER A 254 -2.07 9.75 -9.40
C SER A 254 -2.79 8.41 -9.62
N PHE A 255 -3.98 8.25 -9.04
CA PHE A 255 -4.77 7.03 -9.16
C PHE A 255 -5.18 6.78 -10.61
N LEU A 256 -4.98 5.55 -11.08
CA LEU A 256 -5.22 5.19 -12.47
C LEU A 256 -6.66 4.69 -12.66
N ASN A 257 -7.65 5.56 -12.37
CA ASN A 257 -9.09 5.27 -12.52
C ASN A 257 -9.58 5.24 -13.97
N GLN A 258 -8.77 4.81 -14.92
CA GLN A 258 -9.32 4.54 -16.24
C GLN A 258 -10.10 3.24 -16.13
N GLY A 259 -11.36 3.35 -15.69
CA GLY A 259 -12.40 2.34 -15.83
C GLY A 259 -12.32 1.85 -17.25
N VAL A 260 -11.68 0.69 -17.39
CA VAL A 260 -11.15 0.31 -18.67
C VAL A 260 -12.34 -0.07 -19.54
N GLY A 261 -12.50 0.60 -20.68
CA GLY A 261 -13.04 -0.12 -21.83
C GLY A 261 -12.27 -1.44 -21.91
N ALA A 262 -12.95 -2.55 -22.19
CA ALA A 262 -12.38 -3.90 -22.14
C ALA A 262 -11.05 -4.09 -22.95
N ASP A 263 -10.64 -3.04 -23.67
CA ASP A 263 -9.50 -2.79 -24.52
C ASP A 263 -8.15 -2.59 -23.78
N ARG A 264 -8.12 -2.26 -22.48
CA ARG A 264 -6.86 -2.11 -21.68
C ARG A 264 -6.81 -2.98 -20.43
N LEU A 265 -7.75 -3.91 -20.34
CA LEU A 265 -7.72 -5.02 -19.42
C LEU A 265 -6.55 -5.91 -19.83
N LEU A 266 -5.49 -5.98 -19.01
CA LEU A 266 -4.35 -6.85 -19.28
C LEU A 266 -4.82 -8.30 -19.11
N ASN A 267 -5.26 -8.89 -20.21
CA ASN A 267 -5.67 -10.28 -20.28
C ASN A 267 -4.45 -11.11 -20.64
N GLU A 268 -3.63 -11.41 -19.62
CA GLU A 268 -2.49 -12.32 -19.71
C GLU A 268 -2.92 -13.82 -19.70
N GLY A 269 -4.19 -14.10 -20.00
CA GLY A 269 -4.66 -15.44 -20.37
C GLY A 269 -5.11 -16.36 -19.23
N HIS A 270 -5.07 -15.95 -17.96
CA HIS A 270 -5.36 -16.84 -16.82
C HIS A 270 -6.29 -16.28 -15.72
N GLY A 271 -6.94 -15.13 -15.92
CA GLY A 271 -7.84 -14.56 -14.92
C GLY A 271 -8.82 -13.52 -15.46
N PRO A 272 -9.78 -13.04 -14.64
CA PRO A 272 -10.49 -11.83 -14.96
C PRO A 272 -9.46 -10.70 -15.10
N PRO A 273 -9.69 -9.76 -16.01
CA PRO A 273 -8.86 -8.58 -16.12
C PRO A 273 -8.59 -7.87 -14.81
N LEU A 274 -7.33 -7.57 -14.54
CA LEU A 274 -6.96 -6.63 -13.48
C LEU A 274 -7.13 -5.21 -14.00
N ALA A 275 -7.63 -4.34 -13.12
CA ALA A 275 -7.62 -2.91 -13.36
C ALA A 275 -6.17 -2.40 -13.34
N LEU A 276 -5.89 -1.29 -14.02
CA LEU A 276 -4.52 -0.80 -14.15
C LEU A 276 -3.95 -0.34 -12.80
N ASP A 277 -4.79 0.27 -11.95
CA ASP A 277 -4.46 0.64 -10.58
C ASP A 277 -4.02 -0.57 -9.75
N GLU A 278 -4.77 -1.68 -9.79
CA GLU A 278 -4.38 -2.95 -9.18
C GLU A 278 -3.03 -3.47 -9.72
N TYR A 279 -2.84 -3.40 -11.03
CA TYR A 279 -1.60 -3.83 -11.69
C TYR A 279 -0.39 -3.01 -11.21
N THR A 280 -0.56 -1.69 -11.04
CA THR A 280 0.48 -0.81 -10.51
C THR A 280 0.72 -0.99 -9.02
N THR A 281 -0.35 -1.13 -8.23
CA THR A 281 -0.30 -1.30 -6.77
C THR A 281 0.40 -2.60 -6.40
N VAL A 282 0.09 -3.68 -7.12
CA VAL A 282 0.79 -4.96 -6.96
C VAL A 282 2.26 -4.86 -7.42
N GLY A 283 2.54 -4.04 -8.44
CA GLY A 283 3.84 -3.93 -9.08
C GLY A 283 4.09 -5.08 -10.05
N LEU A 284 3.25 -5.21 -11.06
CA LEU A 284 3.37 -6.18 -12.14
C LEU A 284 4.02 -5.56 -13.39
N GLY A 285 4.64 -6.42 -14.22
CA GLY A 285 5.19 -6.02 -15.52
C GLY A 285 6.14 -4.81 -15.44
N GLY A 286 5.89 -3.80 -16.28
CA GLY A 286 6.66 -2.55 -16.31
C GLY A 286 6.57 -1.68 -15.05
N TYR A 287 5.72 -2.05 -14.08
CA TYR A 287 5.53 -1.35 -12.81
C TYR A 287 6.15 -2.11 -11.62
N ALA A 288 6.98 -3.12 -11.87
CA ALA A 288 7.64 -3.89 -10.82
C ALA A 288 8.43 -3.02 -9.82
N THR A 289 8.94 -1.87 -10.28
CA THR A 289 9.68 -0.89 -9.46
C THR A 289 8.81 0.26 -8.95
N GLY A 290 7.47 0.16 -9.06
CA GLY A 290 6.53 1.24 -8.79
C GLY A 290 6.22 2.10 -10.02
N VAL A 291 5.50 3.20 -9.80
CA VAL A 291 5.12 4.18 -10.83
C VAL A 291 5.95 5.46 -10.63
N ASP A 292 6.16 6.26 -11.68
CA ASP A 292 6.92 7.51 -11.59
C ASP A 292 6.45 8.38 -10.40
N GLY A 293 7.36 8.60 -9.44
CA GLY A 293 7.08 9.36 -8.20
C GLY A 293 6.60 8.53 -7.00
N VAL A 294 6.17 7.27 -7.21
CA VAL A 294 5.70 6.32 -6.19
C VAL A 294 6.45 4.99 -6.37
N ALA A 295 7.71 4.95 -5.94
CA ALA A 295 8.59 3.78 -6.02
C ALA A 295 8.27 2.73 -4.95
N VAL A 296 7.00 2.37 -4.81
CA VAL A 296 6.49 1.38 -3.85
C VAL A 296 5.45 0.49 -4.53
N SER A 297 5.44 -0.79 -4.20
CA SER A 297 4.46 -1.78 -4.68
C SER A 297 4.36 -2.95 -3.70
N GLU A 298 3.26 -3.69 -3.73
CA GLU A 298 3.06 -4.85 -2.87
C GLU A 298 4.18 -5.89 -3.03
N ASN A 299 4.62 -6.15 -4.27
CA ASN A 299 5.71 -7.09 -4.53
C ASN A 299 7.05 -6.63 -3.93
N LEU A 300 7.39 -5.33 -4.03
CA LEU A 300 8.60 -4.80 -3.39
C LEU A 300 8.53 -4.97 -1.86
N TYR A 301 7.37 -4.65 -1.27
CA TYR A 301 7.13 -4.86 0.15
C TYR A 301 7.31 -6.32 0.57
N ARG A 302 6.72 -7.27 -0.17
CA ARG A 302 6.88 -8.72 0.07
C ARG A 302 8.35 -9.15 -0.02
N GLN A 303 9.07 -8.69 -1.04
CA GLN A 303 10.49 -8.98 -1.22
C GLN A 303 11.34 -8.45 -0.07
N ALA A 304 11.06 -7.24 0.41
CA ALA A 304 11.74 -6.66 1.57
C ALA A 304 11.42 -7.44 2.85
N ARG A 305 10.16 -7.86 3.07
CA ARG A 305 9.77 -8.71 4.21
C ARG A 305 10.53 -10.04 4.23
N ASN A 306 10.76 -10.66 3.07
CA ASN A 306 11.53 -11.90 2.97
C ASN A 306 13.01 -11.77 3.39
N GLN A 307 13.53 -10.55 3.48
CA GLN A 307 14.92 -10.28 3.86
C GLN A 307 15.09 -9.90 5.33
N ILE A 308 13.99 -9.67 6.06
CA ILE A 308 14.03 -9.31 7.48
C ILE A 308 14.55 -10.49 8.29
N ARG A 309 15.48 -10.23 9.23
CA ARG A 309 16.05 -11.24 10.14
C ARG A 309 15.66 -11.00 11.60
N THR A 310 15.70 -9.75 12.04
CA THR A 310 15.26 -9.32 13.37
C THR A 310 13.80 -8.88 13.29
N GLY A 311 12.94 -9.31 14.22
CA GLY A 311 11.52 -8.94 14.18
C GLY A 311 10.67 -9.72 13.17
N GLN A 312 11.18 -10.86 12.68
CA GLN A 312 10.43 -11.75 11.79
C GLN A 312 9.07 -12.14 12.36
N ARG A 313 8.07 -12.18 11.48
CA ARG A 313 6.72 -12.69 11.71
C ARG A 313 6.56 -14.01 10.96
N GLU A 314 5.59 -14.81 11.39
CA GLU A 314 5.18 -16.02 10.65
C GLU A 314 4.88 -15.67 9.18
N GLY A 315 5.37 -16.48 8.25
CA GLY A 315 5.26 -16.25 6.80
C GLY A 315 6.33 -15.34 6.18
N ASP A 316 7.17 -14.64 6.96
CA ASP A 316 8.34 -13.97 6.39
C ASP A 316 9.30 -15.00 5.77
N GLY A 317 9.85 -14.69 4.60
CA GLY A 317 10.74 -15.59 3.84
C GLY A 317 9.98 -16.59 2.97
N GLU A 318 8.65 -16.65 3.10
CA GLU A 318 7.79 -17.53 2.34
C GLU A 318 6.95 -16.78 1.30
N PHE A 319 6.95 -15.45 1.31
CA PHE A 319 6.17 -14.66 0.36
C PHE A 319 6.65 -14.92 -1.06
N GLU A 320 5.71 -15.35 -1.89
CA GLU A 320 5.91 -15.34 -3.33
C GLU A 320 5.42 -14.02 -3.93
N ASP A 321 6.11 -13.56 -4.97
CA ASP A 321 5.66 -12.40 -5.73
C ASP A 321 4.40 -12.77 -6.52
N ARG A 322 3.46 -11.81 -6.64
CA ARG A 322 2.22 -12.03 -7.40
C ARG A 322 2.44 -12.33 -8.88
N TRP A 323 3.56 -11.90 -9.48
CA TRP A 323 3.84 -12.17 -10.91
C TRP A 323 3.90 -13.65 -11.25
N ARG A 324 4.17 -14.55 -10.29
CA ARG A 324 4.12 -16.00 -10.53
C ARG A 324 2.72 -16.49 -10.91
N TYR A 325 1.70 -15.71 -10.58
CA TYR A 325 0.28 -16.04 -10.75
C TYR A 325 -0.36 -15.28 -11.92
N TYR A 326 0.34 -14.28 -12.46
CA TYR A 326 -0.01 -13.54 -13.67
C TYR A 326 1.15 -13.69 -14.67
N PRO A 327 1.19 -14.79 -15.44
CA PRO A 327 2.28 -15.01 -16.39
C PRO A 327 2.19 -14.03 -17.57
N SER A 328 3.27 -13.29 -17.82
CA SER A 328 3.47 -12.33 -18.93
C SER A 328 3.05 -12.84 -20.31
#